data_AF-A0ABD5DGN3-F1
#
_entry.id   AF-A0ABD5DGN3-F1
#
_cell.length_a   1.000
_cell.length_b   1.000
_cell.length_c   1.000
_cell.angle_alpha   90.00
_cell.angle_beta   90.00
_cell.angle_gamma   90.00
#
_symmetry.space_group_name_H-M   'P 1'
#
loop_
_entity.id
_entity.type
_entity.pdbx_description
1 polymer ?
#
loop_
_entity_poly.entity_id
_entity_poly.type
_entity_poly.pdbx_seq_one_letter_code
_entity_poly.pdbx_strand_id
1 'polypeptide(L)'
;YLCSDAQRQQVRERGEDPDALARIYARVLNQALEGKPADLTVGLHVCRGNFRSTWISEGGYEPVAEVLFGGVNVDAFFLEYDND
;
A
#
# COMPACT_ATOMS: atom_id res chain seq x y z
N TYR A 1 -0.47 1.80 6.78
CA TYR A 1 0.21 3.10 6.64
C TYR A 1 -0.67 4.18 6.01
N LEU A 2 -1.44 3.92 4.95
CA LEU A 2 -2.28 4.95 4.32
C LEU A 2 -3.79 4.64 4.36
N CYS A 3 -4.18 3.51 4.95
CA CYS A 3 -5.57 3.06 5.01
C CYS A 3 -6.33 3.60 6.24
N SER A 4 -5.64 4.01 7.31
CA SER A 4 -6.29 4.57 8.50
C SER A 4 -6.27 6.10 8.50
N ASP A 5 -7.36 6.71 8.96
CA ASP A 5 -7.48 8.17 9.05
C ASP A 5 -6.43 8.79 9.98
N ALA A 6 -6.12 8.12 11.09
CA ALA A 6 -5.11 8.58 12.04
C ALA A 6 -3.72 8.68 11.38
N GLN A 7 -3.35 7.71 10.53
CA GLN A 7 -2.09 7.75 9.81
C GLN A 7 -2.10 8.78 8.67
N ARG A 8 -3.20 8.87 7.92
CA ARG A 8 -3.36 9.91 6.89
C ARG A 8 -3.24 11.30 7.51
N GLN A 9 -3.74 11.50 8.72
CA GLN A 9 -3.56 12.73 9.47
C GLN A 9 -2.10 12.95 9.88
N GLN A 10 -1.39 11.94 10.41
CA GLN A 10 0.05 12.06 10.71
C GLN A 10 0.90 12.44 9.48
N VAL A 11 0.57 11.89 8.31
CA VAL A 11 1.22 12.25 7.04
C VAL A 11 0.98 13.73 6.70
N ARG A 12 -0.26 14.21 6.87
CA ARG A 12 -0.59 15.63 6.67
C ARG A 12 0.10 16.55 7.68
N GLU A 13 0.19 16.14 8.95
CA GLU A 13 0.90 16.89 10.00
C GLU A 13 2.40 17.03 9.73
N ARG A 14 2.98 16.04 9.04
CA ARG A 14 4.36 16.12 8.51
C ARG A 14 4.50 17.00 7.26
N GLY A 15 3.41 17.57 6.76
CA GLY A 15 3.38 18.40 5.56
C GLY A 15 3.36 17.62 4.25
N GLU A 16 3.04 16.32 4.29
CA GLU A 16 2.97 15.45 3.12
C GLU A 16 1.51 15.19 2.71
N ASP A 17 1.28 14.94 1.41
CA ASP A 17 -0.03 14.50 0.91
C ASP A 17 -0.09 12.95 0.90
N PRO A 18 -0.96 12.32 1.70
CA PRO A 18 -1.09 10.86 1.73
C PRO A 18 -1.49 10.26 0.38
N ASP A 19 -2.23 10.99 -0.46
CA ASP A 19 -2.64 10.49 -1.77
C ASP A 19 -1.50 10.62 -2.79
N ALA A 20 -0.70 11.68 -2.71
CA ALA A 20 0.55 11.77 -3.46
C ALA A 20 1.52 10.66 -3.05
N LEU A 21 1.60 10.35 -1.77
CA LEU A 21 2.48 9.30 -1.26
C LEU A 21 2.09 7.92 -1.81
N ALA A 22 0.79 7.59 -1.86
CA ALA A 22 0.30 6.37 -2.49
C ALA A 22 0.74 6.27 -3.97
N ARG A 23 0.60 7.36 -4.73
CA ARG A 23 1.03 7.42 -6.15
C ARG A 23 2.54 7.27 -6.31
N ILE A 24 3.33 7.87 -5.41
CA ILE A 24 4.79 7.73 -5.41
C ILE A 24 5.17 6.26 -5.17
N TYR A 25 4.56 5.59 -4.19
CA TYR A 25 4.83 4.18 -3.92
C TYR A 25 4.47 3.27 -5.08
N ALA A 26 3.30 3.46 -5.71
CA ALA A 26 2.94 2.71 -6.91
C ALA A 26 3.96 2.90 -8.04
N ARG A 27 4.43 4.14 -8.25
CA ARG A 27 5.48 4.41 -9.25
C ARG A 27 6.78 3.69 -8.92
N VAL A 28 7.25 3.76 -7.68
CA VAL A 28 8.49 3.10 -7.25
C VAL A 28 8.40 1.59 -7.44
N LEU A 29 7.27 0.97 -7.06
CA LEU A 29 7.05 -0.46 -7.26
C LEU A 29 7.10 -0.83 -8.74
N ASN A 30 6.41 -0.08 -9.60
CA ASN A 30 6.42 -0.37 -11.04
C ASN A 30 7.79 -0.19 -11.68
N GLN A 31 8.54 0.84 -11.27
CA GLN A 31 9.91 1.05 -11.74
C GLN A 31 10.83 -0.10 -11.30
N ALA A 32 10.66 -0.61 -10.08
CA ALA A 32 11.43 -1.76 -9.59
C ALA A 32 11.13 -3.07 -10.35
N LEU A 33 9.95 -3.16 -10.99
CA LEU A 33 9.52 -4.33 -11.77
C LEU A 33 9.74 -4.16 -13.28
N GLU A 34 10.30 -3.02 -13.70
CA GLU A 34 10.57 -2.76 -15.12
C GLU A 34 11.59 -3.76 -15.67
N GLY A 35 11.27 -4.38 -16.81
CA GLY A 35 12.13 -5.39 -17.42
C GLY A 35 12.13 -6.75 -16.74
N LYS A 36 11.18 -7.03 -15.82
CA LYS A 36 11.04 -8.38 -15.25
C LYS A 36 10.89 -9.45 -16.36
N PRO A 37 11.52 -10.63 -16.23
CA PRO A 37 11.29 -11.74 -17.14
C PRO A 37 9.81 -12.13 -17.21
N ALA A 38 9.36 -12.61 -18.37
CA ALA A 38 7.96 -12.98 -18.58
C ALA A 38 7.51 -14.19 -17.74
N ASP A 39 8.44 -15.02 -17.27
CA ASP A 39 8.19 -16.18 -16.41
C ASP A 39 8.31 -15.86 -14.91
N LEU A 40 8.65 -14.63 -14.54
CA LEU A 40 8.71 -14.21 -13.13
C LEU A 40 7.33 -13.76 -12.63
N THR A 41 6.83 -14.47 -11.62
CA THR A 41 5.61 -14.11 -10.87
C THR A 41 5.96 -13.26 -9.65
N VAL A 42 5.25 -12.15 -9.46
CA VAL A 42 5.46 -11.17 -8.39
C VAL A 42 4.18 -11.01 -7.58
N GLY A 43 4.28 -11.29 -6.27
CA GLY A 43 3.22 -11.04 -5.31
C GLY A 43 3.51 -9.79 -4.46
N LEU A 44 2.50 -8.95 -4.26
CA LEU A 44 2.55 -7.85 -3.29
C LEU A 44 1.78 -8.21 -2.03
N HIS A 45 2.48 -8.30 -0.91
CA HIS A 45 1.86 -8.45 0.39
C HIS A 45 1.60 -7.07 1.02
N VAL A 46 0.34 -6.81 1.36
CA VAL A 46 -0.09 -5.55 1.96
C VAL A 46 -0.47 -5.81 3.42
N CYS A 47 0.54 -5.68 4.27
CA CYS A 47 0.41 -5.86 5.71
C CYS A 47 -0.35 -4.68 6.37
N ARG A 48 -1.17 -4.99 7.37
CA ARG A 48 -1.88 -4.05 8.26
C ARG A 48 -1.04 -3.54 9.43
N GLY A 49 0.17 -4.08 9.57
CA GLY A 49 1.16 -3.60 10.51
C GLY A 49 1.14 -4.39 11.80
N ASN A 50 2.08 -5.34 11.90
CA ASN A 50 2.70 -5.71 13.16
C ASN A 50 4.17 -5.26 13.16
N PHE A 51 4.43 -3.99 12.84
CA PHE A 51 5.76 -3.45 13.01
C PHE A 51 5.95 -3.07 14.49
N ARG A 52 6.63 -3.94 15.25
CA ARG A 52 6.95 -3.76 16.68
C ARG A 52 5.73 -3.66 17.62
N SER A 53 4.76 -4.55 17.48
CA SER A 53 3.61 -4.63 18.42
C SER A 53 2.76 -3.36 18.52
N THR A 54 2.89 -2.45 17.55
CA THR A 54 2.04 -1.27 17.46
C THR A 54 0.92 -1.60 16.50
N TRP A 55 -0.31 -1.63 17.00
CA TRP A 55 -1.50 -1.76 16.17
C TRP A 55 -1.58 -0.53 15.26
N ILE A 56 -1.38 -0.73 13.96
CA ILE A 56 -0.99 0.34 13.04
C ILE A 56 -2.10 0.72 12.05
N SER A 57 -3.11 -0.12 11.76
CA SER A 57 -4.13 0.25 10.77
C SER A 57 -5.43 -0.57 10.84
N GLU A 58 -6.51 0.06 11.29
CA GLU A 58 -7.91 -0.39 11.07
C GLU A 58 -8.52 0.30 9.83
N GLY A 59 -9.64 -0.22 9.31
CA GLY A 59 -10.40 0.37 8.18
C GLY A 59 -10.21 -0.35 6.84
N GLY A 60 -11.06 -0.12 5.84
CA GLY A 60 -10.97 -0.77 4.53
C GLY A 60 -9.77 -0.30 3.68
N TYR A 61 -9.48 -0.99 2.58
CA TYR A 61 -8.47 -0.55 1.61
C TYR A 61 -8.96 0.63 0.75
N GLU A 62 -10.21 1.10 0.91
CA GLU A 62 -10.82 2.11 0.05
C GLU A 62 -9.95 3.36 -0.19
N PRO A 63 -9.23 3.93 0.81
CA PRO A 63 -8.45 5.15 0.60
C PRO A 63 -7.27 4.99 -0.38
N VAL A 64 -6.84 3.75 -0.64
CA VAL A 64 -5.70 3.45 -1.52
C VAL A 64 -6.03 2.44 -2.62
N ALA A 65 -7.23 1.85 -2.61
CA ALA A 65 -7.62 0.74 -3.47
C ALA A 65 -7.46 1.07 -4.96
N GLU A 66 -7.88 2.27 -5.38
CA GLU A 66 -7.78 2.71 -6.78
C GLU A 66 -6.33 2.72 -7.27
N VAL A 67 -5.42 3.30 -6.48
CA VAL A 67 -3.99 3.38 -6.82
C VAL A 67 -3.33 2.01 -6.70
N LEU A 68 -3.67 1.24 -5.67
CA LEU A 68 -3.06 -0.05 -5.36
C LEU A 68 -3.42 -1.10 -6.40
N PHE A 69 -4.72 -1.30 -6.67
CA PHE A 69 -5.18 -2.35 -7.58
C PHE A 69 -5.22 -1.90 -9.04
N GLY A 70 -5.39 -0.59 -9.29
CA GLY A 70 -5.40 -0.04 -10.64
C GLY A 70 -4.03 0.42 -11.16
N GLY A 71 -3.06 0.64 -10.25
CA GLY A 71 -1.80 1.29 -10.59
C GLY A 71 -0.53 0.48 -10.32
N VAL A 72 -0.60 -0.67 -9.65
CA VAL A 72 0.59 -1.49 -9.34
C VAL A 72 0.65 -2.75 -10.21
N ASN A 73 1.75 -2.91 -10.94
CA ASN A 73 1.95 -3.97 -11.93
C ASN A 73 2.47 -5.26 -11.28
N VAL A 74 1.63 -5.93 -10.49
CA VAL A 74 1.93 -7.21 -9.84
C VAL A 74 0.94 -8.29 -10.26
N ASP A 75 1.36 -9.55 -10.14
CA ASP A 75 0.57 -10.70 -10.60
C ASP A 75 -0.43 -11.17 -9.52
N ALA A 76 -0.15 -10.89 -8.25
CA ALA A 76 -1.01 -11.26 -7.13
C ALA A 76 -0.93 -10.25 -5.97
N PHE A 77 -2.06 -10.07 -5.28
CA PHE A 77 -2.15 -9.31 -4.03
C PHE A 77 -2.44 -10.25 -2.86
N PHE A 78 -1.65 -10.13 -1.79
CA PHE A 78 -1.82 -10.85 -0.53
C PHE A 78 -2.24 -9.85 0.55
N LEU A 79 -3.55 -9.76 0.76
CA LEU A 79 -4.20 -8.75 1.59
C LEU A 79 -4.53 -9.32 2.98
N GLU A 80 -4.39 -8.48 4.01
CA GLU A 80 -4.75 -8.79 5.38
C GLU A 80 -6.11 -8.15 5.72
N TYR A 81 -7.03 -8.99 6.19
CA TYR A 81 -8.37 -8.60 6.63
C TYR A 81 -8.53 -8.97 8.10
N ASP A 82 -9.02 -8.03 8.90
CA ASP A 82 -9.48 -8.31 10.26
C ASP A 82 -10.84 -9.00 10.20
N ASN A 83 -11.13 -9.85 11.18
CA ASN A 83 -12.31 -10.70 11.24
C ASN A 83 -13.33 -10.27 12.31
N ASP A 84 -13.34 -8.98 12.67
CA ASP A 84 -14.27 -8.38 13.64
C ASP A 84 -15.45 -7.66 12.98
#